data_AF-A0A4V2N478-F1
#
_entry.id   AF-A0A4V2N478-F1
#
_cell.length_a   1.000
_cell.length_b   1.000
_cell.length_c   1.000
_cell.angle_alpha   90.00
_cell.angle_beta   90.00
_cell.angle_gamma   90.00
#
_symmetry.space_group_name_H-M   'P 1'
#
loop_
_entity.id
_entity.type
_entity.pdbx_description
1 polymer ?
#
loop_
_entity_poly.entity_id
_entity_poly.type
_entity_poly.pdbx_seq_one_letter_code
_entity_poly.pdbx_strand_id
1 'polypeptide(L)'
;MTFSATVVRVLVASPSDVPEARDAVESALNSWNLRYAAKRQIVVLPWRWESSSVPLLGKHPQALINEQGVDDADIIIAIFGSHLGSPTPDAVSGTVEEIERSLANGKPVHPYFSTASLPHDVDIEQLQGLRQFKEELQKKGLLGEFDDVRQLENQIWAAVEHDIEKLEISGQLTPNMQKGIRFKVDSKQERIQKSVDAKGRIKHDVKHWIEVTNVGDEAAESVTFEGRAEEGLLRLITDETRPIRLDPGSTWKIPFAIAMGTAGLTLKIRWSEDGEEQEKEFDFQ
;
A
#
# COMPACT_ATOMS: atom_id res chain seq x y z
N MET A 1 2.93 9.05 -11.57
CA MET A 1 2.12 9.86 -10.64
C MET A 1 2.03 9.10 -9.33
N THR A 2 2.01 9.80 -8.20
CA THR A 2 1.83 9.18 -6.87
C THR A 2 0.34 8.87 -6.63
N PHE A 3 0.03 7.87 -5.81
CA PHE A 3 -1.35 7.51 -5.44
C PHE A 3 -1.42 7.03 -3.99
N SER A 4 -2.57 7.21 -3.33
CA SER A 4 -2.85 6.59 -2.03
C SER A 4 -3.32 5.15 -2.23
N ALA A 5 -2.91 4.24 -1.35
CA ALA A 5 -3.30 2.84 -1.42
C ALA A 5 -3.45 2.20 -0.03
N THR A 6 -4.34 1.20 0.06
CA THR A 6 -4.37 0.25 1.17
C THR A 6 -3.27 -0.78 0.95
N VAL A 7 -2.50 -1.09 2.00
CA VAL A 7 -1.41 -2.07 1.92
C VAL A 7 -1.90 -3.38 2.50
N VAL A 8 -1.76 -4.46 1.73
CA VAL A 8 -1.98 -5.85 2.17
C VAL A 8 -0.62 -6.49 2.37
N ARG A 9 -0.27 -6.83 3.61
CA ARG A 9 1.01 -7.45 3.95
C ARG A 9 0.94 -8.95 3.70
N VAL A 10 1.89 -9.47 2.94
CA VAL A 10 1.99 -10.90 2.63
C VAL A 10 3.26 -11.47 3.25
N LEU A 11 3.10 -12.31 4.26
CA LEU A 11 4.21 -13.06 4.84
C LEU A 11 4.61 -14.19 3.89
N VAL A 12 5.88 -14.25 3.52
CA VAL A 12 6.47 -15.38 2.80
C VAL A 12 7.24 -16.24 3.80
N ALA A 13 6.59 -17.32 4.25
CA ALA A 13 7.12 -18.28 5.20
C ALA A 13 7.78 -19.44 4.46
N SER A 14 9.04 -19.74 4.73
CA SER A 14 9.70 -20.88 4.09
C SER A 14 10.99 -21.29 4.81
N PRO A 15 11.36 -22.58 4.78
CA PRO A 15 12.69 -23.01 5.19
C PRO A 15 13.80 -22.47 4.27
N SER A 16 15.05 -22.62 4.71
CA SER A 16 16.22 -22.07 4.04
C SER A 16 16.57 -22.73 2.69
N ASP A 17 15.99 -23.89 2.36
CA ASP A 17 16.34 -24.72 1.19
C ASP A 17 15.59 -24.36 -0.11
N VAL A 18 14.75 -23.32 -0.11
CA VAL A 18 13.96 -22.88 -1.27
C VAL A 18 14.13 -21.40 -1.65
N PRO A 19 15.36 -20.89 -1.84
CA PRO A 19 15.58 -19.49 -2.15
C PRO A 19 14.94 -19.06 -3.48
N GLU A 20 15.01 -19.88 -4.54
CA GLU A 20 14.42 -19.54 -5.84
C GLU A 20 12.89 -19.48 -5.79
N ALA A 21 12.28 -20.38 -5.02
CA ALA A 21 10.83 -20.40 -4.84
C ALA A 21 10.36 -19.18 -4.05
N ARG A 22 11.11 -18.76 -3.02
CA ARG A 22 10.87 -17.47 -2.35
C ARG A 22 10.86 -16.37 -3.38
N ASP A 23 11.95 -16.19 -4.14
CA ASP A 23 12.12 -15.14 -5.14
C ASP A 23 10.99 -15.12 -6.18
N ALA A 24 10.49 -16.29 -6.57
CA ALA A 24 9.28 -16.44 -7.38
C ALA A 24 8.07 -15.72 -6.77
N VAL A 25 7.83 -15.90 -5.48
CA VAL A 25 6.70 -15.28 -4.79
C VAL A 25 6.82 -13.76 -4.79
N GLU A 26 7.99 -13.22 -4.45
CA GLU A 26 8.19 -11.76 -4.48
C GLU A 26 8.07 -11.19 -5.90
N SER A 27 8.60 -11.89 -6.90
CA SER A 27 8.41 -11.56 -8.33
C SER A 27 6.92 -11.51 -8.69
N ALA A 28 6.14 -12.51 -8.30
CA ALA A 28 4.70 -12.57 -8.56
C ALA A 28 3.94 -11.42 -7.88
N LEU A 29 4.23 -11.12 -6.61
CA LEU A 29 3.59 -10.03 -5.86
C LEU A 29 3.94 -8.66 -6.47
N ASN A 30 5.20 -8.44 -6.84
CA ASN A 30 5.64 -7.22 -7.52
C ASN A 30 5.01 -7.07 -8.91
N SER A 31 4.90 -8.17 -9.67
CA SER A 31 4.22 -8.20 -10.95
C SER A 31 2.73 -7.86 -10.82
N TRP A 32 2.06 -8.37 -9.77
CA TRP A 32 0.69 -7.99 -9.45
C TRP A 32 0.58 -6.49 -9.17
N ASN A 33 1.47 -5.93 -8.34
CA ASN A 33 1.50 -4.50 -8.04
C ASN A 33 1.67 -3.63 -9.29
N LEU A 34 2.59 -4.00 -10.19
CA LEU A 34 2.82 -3.27 -11.44
C LEU A 34 1.55 -3.20 -12.31
N ARG A 35 0.70 -4.23 -12.24
CA ARG A 35 -0.51 -4.34 -13.06
C ARG A 35 -1.74 -3.68 -12.43
N TYR A 36 -1.90 -3.77 -11.11
CA TYR A 36 -3.14 -3.39 -10.45
C TYR A 36 -3.03 -2.32 -9.40
N ALA A 37 -1.84 -2.03 -8.85
CA ALA A 37 -1.77 -1.23 -7.63
C ALA A 37 -2.39 0.16 -7.78
N ALA A 38 -2.07 0.86 -8.86
CA ALA A 38 -2.65 2.18 -9.12
C ALA A 38 -4.14 2.12 -9.46
N LYS A 39 -4.60 1.06 -10.15
CA LYS A 39 -6.00 0.92 -10.59
C LYS A 39 -6.93 0.53 -9.44
N ARG A 40 -6.47 -0.34 -8.55
CA ARG A 40 -7.22 -0.84 -7.40
C ARG A 40 -6.93 -0.10 -6.10
N GLN A 41 -5.94 0.80 -6.11
CA GLN A 41 -5.44 1.48 -4.90
C GLN A 41 -5.07 0.49 -3.79
N ILE A 42 -4.48 -0.64 -4.17
CA ILE A 42 -4.04 -1.71 -3.27
C ILE A 42 -2.58 -2.01 -3.57
N VAL A 43 -1.74 -2.11 -2.55
CA VAL A 43 -0.36 -2.56 -2.69
C VAL A 43 -0.20 -3.85 -1.90
N VAL A 44 0.29 -4.89 -2.56
CA VAL A 44 0.61 -6.17 -1.93
C VAL A 44 2.08 -6.13 -1.52
N LEU A 45 2.34 -6.01 -0.23
CA LEU A 45 3.68 -5.82 0.31
C LEU A 45 4.26 -7.16 0.77
N PRO A 46 5.27 -7.73 0.07
CA PRO A 46 5.96 -8.91 0.55
C PRO A 46 6.71 -8.61 1.85
N TRP A 47 6.64 -9.53 2.81
CA TRP A 47 7.43 -9.52 4.03
C TRP A 47 8.18 -10.84 4.17
N ARG A 48 9.50 -10.74 4.36
CA ARG A 48 10.42 -11.88 4.58
C ARG A 48 11.32 -11.57 5.76
N TRP A 49 11.61 -12.56 6.60
CA TRP A 49 12.42 -12.30 7.78
C TRP A 49 13.85 -11.85 7.41
N GLU A 50 14.45 -12.37 6.33
CA GLU A 50 15.83 -12.06 5.93
C GLU A 50 16.05 -10.59 5.57
N SER A 51 15.04 -9.97 4.95
CA SER A 51 15.12 -8.61 4.41
C SER A 51 14.30 -7.59 5.19
N SER A 52 13.27 -8.03 5.89
CA SER A 52 12.26 -7.16 6.52
C SER A 52 12.31 -7.17 8.04
N SER A 53 13.00 -8.14 8.67
CA SER A 53 13.16 -8.14 10.13
C SER A 53 14.31 -7.22 10.56
N VAL A 54 14.12 -6.57 11.70
CA VAL A 54 15.15 -5.78 12.36
C VAL A 54 15.88 -6.68 13.36
N PRO A 55 17.23 -6.72 13.34
CA PRO A 55 18.00 -7.43 14.35
C PRO A 55 17.72 -6.88 15.74
N LEU A 56 17.15 -7.72 16.60
CA LEU A 56 16.80 -7.38 17.98
C LEU A 56 17.32 -8.49 18.91
N LEU A 57 17.71 -8.11 20.14
CA LEU A 57 18.15 -9.03 21.19
C LEU A 57 17.16 -9.03 22.34
N GLY A 58 17.15 -10.12 23.12
CA GLY A 58 16.37 -10.21 24.37
C GLY A 58 15.16 -11.15 24.34
N LYS A 59 14.91 -11.84 23.20
CA LYS A 59 13.90 -12.90 23.07
C LYS A 59 14.42 -14.02 22.16
N HIS A 60 13.70 -15.13 22.10
CA HIS A 60 13.95 -16.19 21.12
C HIS A 60 13.79 -15.65 19.68
N PRO A 61 14.66 -16.02 18.71
CA PRO A 61 14.60 -15.49 17.34
C PRO A 61 13.21 -15.63 16.68
N GLN A 62 12.57 -16.79 16.80
CA GLN A 62 11.24 -17.00 16.23
C GLN A 62 10.18 -16.05 16.83
N ALA A 63 10.25 -15.77 18.13
CA ALA A 63 9.31 -14.84 18.77
C ALA A 63 9.44 -13.42 18.21
N LEU A 64 10.68 -12.98 17.91
CA LEU A 64 10.93 -11.69 17.28
C LEU A 64 10.44 -11.64 15.83
N ILE A 65 10.54 -12.73 15.08
CA ILE A 65 10.02 -12.85 13.71
C ILE A 65 8.49 -12.80 13.73
N ASN A 66 7.86 -13.54 14.65
CA ASN A 66 6.41 -13.56 14.81
C ASN A 66 5.86 -12.15 15.10
N GLU A 67 6.46 -11.44 16.07
CA GLU A 67 6.04 -10.09 16.45
C GLU A 67 6.26 -9.05 15.34
N GLN A 68 7.30 -9.19 14.50
CA GLN A 68 7.61 -8.22 13.45
C GLN A 68 6.90 -8.49 12.11
N GLY A 69 6.50 -9.74 11.86
CA GLY A 69 5.99 -10.19 10.57
C GLY A 69 4.64 -10.86 10.65
N VAL A 70 4.57 -12.00 11.32
CA VAL A 70 3.41 -12.90 11.32
C VAL A 70 2.16 -12.22 11.87
N ASP A 71 2.31 -11.47 12.96
CA ASP A 71 1.19 -10.84 13.65
C ASP A 71 0.55 -9.72 12.82
N ASP A 72 1.33 -9.05 11.98
CA ASP A 72 0.86 -7.96 11.13
C ASP A 72 0.55 -8.39 9.68
N ALA A 73 0.79 -9.65 9.32
CA ALA A 73 0.50 -10.14 7.97
C ALA A 73 -1.01 -10.31 7.75
N ASP A 74 -1.49 -9.96 6.56
CA ASP A 74 -2.88 -10.18 6.15
C ASP A 74 -3.04 -11.53 5.43
N ILE A 75 -2.01 -11.96 4.68
CA ILE A 75 -1.96 -13.21 3.92
C ILE A 75 -0.65 -13.93 4.23
N ILE A 76 -0.70 -15.26 4.34
CA ILE A 76 0.49 -16.10 4.53
C ILE A 76 0.65 -17.00 3.32
N ILE A 77 1.83 -16.97 2.71
CA ILE A 77 2.27 -17.91 1.68
C ILE A 77 3.37 -18.75 2.30
N ALA A 78 3.11 -20.04 2.49
CA ALA A 78 4.07 -20.98 3.06
C ALA A 78 4.65 -21.87 1.96
N ILE A 79 5.96 -21.95 1.83
CA ILE A 79 6.64 -22.68 0.76
C ILE A 79 7.55 -23.74 1.37
N PHE A 80 7.44 -24.97 0.89
CA PHE A 80 8.25 -26.09 1.35
C PHE A 80 8.97 -26.76 0.18
N GLY A 81 10.26 -27.00 0.36
CA GLY A 81 11.08 -27.80 -0.55
C GLY A 81 11.20 -29.22 -0.03
N SER A 82 12.36 -29.49 0.55
CA SER A 82 12.72 -30.77 1.15
C SER A 82 12.80 -30.72 2.68
N HIS A 83 12.86 -29.51 3.25
CA HIS A 83 12.94 -29.29 4.69
C HIS A 83 11.58 -28.90 5.29
N LEU A 84 11.36 -29.30 6.54
CA LEU A 84 10.25 -28.79 7.36
C LEU A 84 10.65 -27.47 8.05
N GLY A 85 11.94 -27.31 8.34
CA GLY A 85 12.51 -26.18 9.05
C GLY A 85 13.11 -26.58 10.40
N SER A 86 13.64 -25.60 11.11
CA SER A 86 14.25 -25.82 12.43
C SER A 86 13.19 -25.78 13.54
N PRO A 87 13.28 -26.68 14.54
CA PRO A 87 12.35 -26.69 15.67
C PRO A 87 12.44 -25.40 16.48
N THR A 88 11.32 -25.01 17.06
CA THR A 88 11.20 -23.87 17.98
C THR A 88 10.88 -24.37 19.39
N PRO A 89 10.91 -23.52 20.42
CA PRO A 89 10.52 -23.93 21.76
C PRO A 89 9.11 -24.51 21.84
N ASP A 90 8.21 -24.06 20.96
CA ASP A 90 6.78 -24.34 21.03
C ASP A 90 6.25 -25.19 19.85
N ALA A 91 7.05 -25.44 18.80
CA ALA A 91 6.61 -26.18 17.62
C ALA A 91 7.71 -27.03 16.96
N VAL A 92 7.27 -27.98 16.12
CA VAL A 92 8.16 -28.88 15.36
C VAL A 92 8.99 -28.15 14.30
N SER A 93 8.53 -26.99 13.81
CA SER A 93 9.37 -26.03 13.09
C SER A 93 8.82 -24.61 13.16
N GLY A 94 9.68 -23.62 12.88
CA GLY A 94 9.27 -22.20 12.81
C GLY A 94 8.16 -21.95 11.79
N THR A 95 8.29 -22.48 10.58
CA THR A 95 7.24 -22.36 9.54
C THR A 95 5.91 -22.98 9.97
N VAL A 96 5.95 -24.09 10.72
CA VAL A 96 4.74 -24.72 11.27
C VAL A 96 4.08 -23.81 12.32
N GLU A 97 4.86 -23.24 13.23
CA GLU A 97 4.39 -22.28 14.23
C GLU A 97 3.69 -21.08 13.58
N GLU A 98 4.29 -20.53 12.51
CA GLU A 98 3.75 -19.41 11.75
C GLU A 98 2.40 -19.74 11.09
N ILE A 99 2.28 -20.94 10.49
CA ILE A 99 1.03 -21.42 9.88
C ILE A 99 -0.05 -21.60 10.94
N GLU A 100 0.26 -22.30 12.04
CA GLU A 100 -0.74 -22.59 13.08
C GLU A 100 -1.23 -21.32 13.77
N ARG A 101 -0.32 -20.39 14.09
CA ARG A 101 -0.67 -19.07 14.62
C ARG A 101 -1.58 -18.29 13.67
N SER A 102 -1.27 -18.33 12.37
CA SER A 102 -2.05 -17.60 11.36
C SER A 102 -3.45 -18.18 11.17
N LEU A 103 -3.56 -19.51 11.13
CA LEU A 103 -4.85 -20.20 11.09
C LEU A 103 -5.68 -19.90 12.35
N ALA A 104 -5.06 -19.90 13.53
CA ALA A 104 -5.75 -19.56 14.78
C ALA A 104 -6.30 -18.13 14.79
N ASN A 105 -5.62 -17.21 14.10
CA ASN A 105 -6.05 -15.82 13.92
C ASN A 105 -7.01 -15.62 12.73
N GLY A 106 -7.43 -16.70 12.05
CA GLY A 106 -8.36 -16.63 10.92
C GLY A 106 -7.79 -16.00 9.65
N LYS A 107 -6.45 -15.92 9.54
CA LYS A 107 -5.77 -15.37 8.37
C LYS A 107 -5.72 -16.42 7.24
N PRO A 108 -5.87 -16.03 5.96
CA PRO A 108 -5.67 -16.94 4.84
C PRO A 108 -4.22 -17.44 4.80
N VAL A 109 -4.06 -18.75 4.68
CA VAL A 109 -2.77 -19.44 4.58
C VAL A 109 -2.76 -20.30 3.32
N HIS A 110 -1.80 -20.06 2.44
CA HIS A 110 -1.60 -20.79 1.18
C HIS A 110 -0.30 -21.61 1.24
N PRO A 111 -0.38 -22.90 1.59
CA PRO A 111 0.78 -23.78 1.62
C PRO A 111 1.08 -24.40 0.24
N TYR A 112 2.34 -24.32 -0.17
CA TYR A 112 2.87 -24.85 -1.44
C TYR A 112 4.03 -25.81 -1.19
N PHE A 113 3.98 -26.98 -1.82
CA PHE A 113 5.00 -28.02 -1.69
C PHE A 113 5.67 -28.27 -3.04
N SER A 114 7.01 -28.20 -3.05
CA SER A 114 7.79 -28.54 -4.24
C SER A 114 7.67 -30.03 -4.57
N THR A 115 7.46 -30.33 -5.84
CA THR A 115 7.55 -31.68 -6.42
C THR A 115 8.77 -31.85 -7.32
N ALA A 116 9.68 -30.87 -7.33
CA ALA A 116 10.92 -30.93 -8.07
C ALA A 116 11.80 -32.10 -7.59
N SER A 117 12.70 -32.55 -8.48
CA SER A 117 13.68 -33.58 -8.14
C SER A 117 14.54 -33.16 -6.95
N LEU A 118 14.60 -34.03 -5.95
CA LEU A 118 15.40 -33.80 -4.74
C LEU A 118 16.89 -34.03 -5.01
N PRO A 119 17.78 -33.29 -4.33
CA PRO A 119 19.21 -33.54 -4.40
C PRO A 119 19.57 -34.89 -3.79
N HIS A 120 20.72 -35.45 -4.17
CA HIS A 120 21.14 -36.79 -3.73
C HIS A 120 21.42 -36.86 -2.22
N ASP A 121 21.89 -35.76 -1.64
CA ASP A 121 22.25 -35.56 -0.24
C ASP A 121 21.11 -34.98 0.60
N VAL A 122 19.85 -35.15 0.16
CA VAL A 122 18.68 -34.69 0.90
C VAL A 122 18.64 -35.26 2.33
N ASP A 123 18.31 -34.40 3.29
CA ASP A 123 18.07 -34.81 4.67
C ASP A 123 16.76 -35.61 4.77
N ILE A 124 16.89 -36.92 4.98
CA ILE A 124 15.76 -37.86 5.00
C ILE A 124 14.86 -37.63 6.22
N GLU A 125 15.40 -37.21 7.36
CA GLU A 125 14.60 -36.98 8.57
C GLU A 125 13.73 -35.72 8.40
N GLN A 126 14.32 -34.64 7.89
CA GLN A 126 13.58 -33.43 7.52
C GLN A 126 12.50 -33.70 6.47
N LEU A 127 12.83 -34.49 5.44
CA LEU A 127 11.88 -34.86 4.39
C LEU A 127 10.73 -35.72 4.92
N GLN A 128 10.99 -36.64 5.85
CA GLN A 128 9.95 -37.44 6.49
C GLN A 128 9.03 -36.57 7.35
N GLY A 129 9.59 -35.66 8.16
CA GLY A 129 8.81 -34.70 8.93
C GLY A 129 7.93 -33.82 8.04
N LEU A 130 8.47 -33.36 6.91
CA LEU A 130 7.72 -32.57 5.93
C LEU A 130 6.55 -33.34 5.33
N ARG A 131 6.75 -34.63 4.99
CA ARG A 131 5.68 -35.48 4.45
C ARG A 131 4.56 -35.71 5.47
N GLN A 132 4.92 -35.99 6.72
CA GLN A 132 3.93 -36.13 7.78
C GLN A 132 3.13 -34.83 7.98
N PHE A 133 3.82 -33.68 8.03
CA PHE A 133 3.16 -32.39 8.16
C PHE A 133 2.23 -32.08 6.98
N LYS A 134 2.65 -32.41 5.75
CA LYS A 134 1.81 -32.31 4.55
C LYS A 134 0.54 -33.14 4.68
N GLU A 135 0.63 -34.39 5.10
CA GLU A 135 -0.54 -35.26 5.33
C GLU A 135 -1.49 -34.71 6.40
N GLU A 136 -0.96 -34.08 7.45
CA GLU A 136 -1.76 -33.41 8.47
C GLU A 136 -2.48 -32.17 7.94
N LEU A 137 -1.81 -31.35 7.13
CA LEU A 137 -2.42 -30.18 6.48
C LEU A 137 -3.46 -30.56 5.44
N GLN A 138 -3.27 -31.64 4.67
CA GLN A 138 -4.26 -32.14 3.69
C GLN A 138 -5.60 -32.47 4.33
N LYS A 139 -5.62 -32.84 5.62
CA LYS A 139 -6.86 -33.09 6.37
C LYS A 139 -7.60 -31.79 6.73
N LYS A 140 -6.89 -30.65 6.73
CA LYS A 140 -7.40 -29.35 7.16
C LYS A 140 -7.76 -28.44 5.97
N GLY A 141 -7.26 -28.69 4.76
CA GLY A 141 -7.53 -27.84 3.61
C GLY A 141 -6.87 -28.28 2.30
N LEU A 142 -6.94 -27.39 1.31
CA LEU A 142 -6.29 -27.56 0.01
C LEU A 142 -4.83 -27.12 0.08
N LEU A 143 -3.95 -27.85 -0.61
CA LEU A 143 -2.52 -27.53 -0.71
C LEU A 143 -2.16 -27.31 -2.18
N GLY A 144 -1.25 -26.39 -2.42
CA GLY A 144 -0.61 -26.21 -3.72
C GLY A 144 0.60 -27.11 -3.89
N GLU A 145 0.87 -27.50 -5.13
CA GLU A 145 2.09 -28.20 -5.52
C GLU A 145 2.71 -27.51 -6.72
N PHE A 146 4.04 -27.47 -6.80
CA PHE A 146 4.74 -26.88 -7.92
C PHE A 146 6.00 -27.66 -8.26
N ASP A 147 6.29 -27.84 -9.55
CA ASP A 147 7.53 -28.44 -10.03
C ASP A 147 8.59 -27.40 -10.42
N ASP A 148 8.14 -26.19 -10.77
CA ASP A 148 8.99 -25.07 -11.16
C ASP A 148 8.49 -23.70 -10.67
N VAL A 149 9.39 -22.72 -10.79
CA VAL A 149 9.19 -21.33 -10.36
C VAL A 149 8.02 -20.66 -11.10
N ARG A 150 7.81 -20.94 -12.39
CA ARG A 150 6.73 -20.31 -13.17
C ARG A 150 5.36 -20.85 -12.77
N GLN A 151 5.28 -22.14 -12.50
CA GLN A 151 4.07 -22.76 -11.98
C GLN A 151 3.72 -22.15 -10.61
N LEU A 152 4.72 -21.94 -9.75
CA LEU A 152 4.53 -21.28 -8.46
C LEU A 152 4.06 -19.82 -8.64
N GLU A 153 4.72 -19.02 -9.48
CA GLU A 153 4.33 -17.63 -9.76
C GLU A 153 2.85 -17.51 -10.17
N ASN A 154 2.40 -18.36 -11.09
CA ASN A 154 1.00 -18.38 -11.54
C ASN A 154 0.02 -18.72 -10.40
N GLN A 155 0.39 -19.68 -9.54
CA GLN A 155 -0.44 -20.06 -8.39
C GLN A 155 -0.50 -18.97 -7.33
N ILE A 156 0.63 -18.30 -7.05
CA ILE A 156 0.67 -17.15 -6.14
C ILE A 156 -0.23 -16.03 -6.64
N TRP A 157 -0.14 -15.73 -7.95
CA TRP A 157 -0.97 -14.69 -8.54
C TRP A 157 -2.46 -14.99 -8.36
N ALA A 158 -2.87 -16.24 -8.60
CA ALA A 158 -4.25 -16.68 -8.41
C ALA A 158 -4.71 -16.61 -6.94
N ALA A 159 -3.85 -17.02 -6.00
CA ALA A 159 -4.17 -16.99 -4.57
C ALA A 159 -4.32 -15.56 -4.04
N VAL A 160 -3.41 -14.66 -4.42
CA VAL A 160 -3.42 -13.26 -4.02
C VAL A 160 -4.63 -12.54 -4.61
N GLU A 161 -4.95 -12.79 -5.88
CA GLU A 161 -6.15 -12.25 -6.50
C GLU A 161 -7.43 -12.68 -5.77
N HIS A 162 -7.53 -13.96 -5.42
CA HIS A 162 -8.67 -14.51 -4.67
C HIS A 162 -8.84 -13.83 -3.30
N ASP A 163 -7.76 -13.68 -2.55
CA ASP A 163 -7.81 -13.06 -1.22
C ASP A 163 -8.14 -11.57 -1.30
N ILE A 164 -7.56 -10.85 -2.27
CA ILE A 164 -7.87 -9.44 -2.49
C ILE A 164 -9.34 -9.26 -2.83
N GLU A 165 -9.88 -10.03 -3.78
CA GLU A 165 -11.31 -9.95 -4.12
C GLU A 165 -12.18 -10.23 -2.89
N LYS A 166 -11.83 -11.22 -2.07
CA LYS A 166 -12.57 -11.55 -0.85
C LYS A 166 -12.54 -10.41 0.17
N LEU A 167 -11.39 -9.79 0.38
CA LEU A 167 -11.24 -8.68 1.31
C LEU A 167 -11.87 -7.37 0.76
N GLU A 168 -11.94 -7.19 -0.56
CA GLU A 168 -12.71 -6.12 -1.22
C GLU A 168 -14.22 -6.33 -0.98
N ILE A 169 -14.73 -7.55 -1.20
CA ILE A 169 -16.15 -7.90 -0.98
C ILE A 169 -16.56 -7.75 0.48
N SER A 170 -15.69 -8.10 1.43
CA SER A 170 -15.95 -7.94 2.87
C SER A 170 -15.91 -6.47 3.33
N GLY A 171 -15.51 -5.54 2.46
CA GLY A 171 -15.30 -4.13 2.80
C GLY A 171 -14.06 -3.87 3.64
N GLN A 172 -13.17 -4.86 3.80
CA GLN A 172 -11.93 -4.72 4.56
C GLN A 172 -10.82 -4.01 3.76
N LEU A 173 -10.87 -4.08 2.43
CA LEU A 173 -9.97 -3.34 1.52
C LEU A 173 -10.59 -2.10 0.93
N THR A 174 -11.66 -1.54 1.52
CA THR A 174 -12.03 -0.18 1.14
C THR A 174 -10.78 0.67 1.31
N PRO A 175 -10.30 1.33 0.24
CA PRO A 175 -9.28 2.34 0.39
C PRO A 175 -9.73 3.22 1.55
N ASN A 176 -8.81 3.72 2.35
CA ASN A 176 -9.11 4.87 3.20
C ASN A 176 -9.34 6.11 2.30
N MET A 177 -10.24 5.99 1.34
CA MET A 177 -11.01 7.07 0.74
C MET A 177 -11.70 7.66 1.96
N GLN A 178 -11.25 8.84 2.33
CA GLN A 178 -11.72 9.47 3.55
C GLN A 178 -13.22 9.70 3.37
N LYS A 179 -14.04 8.90 4.05
CA LYS A 179 -15.49 8.86 3.86
C LYS A 179 -16.10 10.27 3.91
N GLY A 180 -16.99 10.58 2.97
CA GLY A 180 -17.60 11.88 2.74
C GLY A 180 -16.74 12.81 1.87
N ILE A 181 -17.05 14.09 1.89
CA ILE A 181 -16.35 15.11 1.10
C ILE A 181 -15.09 15.57 1.86
N ARG A 182 -13.92 15.45 1.21
CA ARG A 182 -12.63 15.82 1.80
C ARG A 182 -11.74 16.49 0.79
N PHE A 183 -11.20 17.64 1.16
CA PHE A 183 -10.27 18.38 0.31
C PHE A 183 -8.83 18.27 0.81
N LYS A 184 -7.91 18.11 -0.13
CA LYS A 184 -6.48 18.38 0.04
C LYS A 184 -6.15 19.67 -0.70
N VAL A 185 -5.36 20.53 -0.07
CA VAL A 185 -4.97 21.84 -0.61
C VAL A 185 -3.45 21.88 -0.66
N ASP A 186 -2.89 22.08 -1.86
CA ASP A 186 -1.45 22.21 -2.09
C ASP A 186 -1.15 23.55 -2.79
N SER A 187 -0.27 24.37 -2.23
CA SER A 187 0.26 25.57 -2.89
C SER A 187 1.37 25.19 -3.88
N LYS A 188 1.37 25.81 -5.06
CA LYS A 188 2.36 25.61 -6.11
C LYS A 188 2.83 26.94 -6.66
N GLN A 189 4.08 26.97 -7.11
CA GLN A 189 4.67 28.12 -7.80
C GLN A 189 5.54 27.69 -8.97
N GLU A 190 5.58 28.51 -10.00
CA GLU A 190 6.45 28.33 -11.17
C GLU A 190 7.14 29.65 -11.53
N ARG A 191 8.47 29.61 -11.68
CA ARG A 191 9.25 30.76 -12.11
C ARG A 191 9.41 30.74 -13.63
N ILE A 192 8.89 31.77 -14.29
CA ILE A 192 8.98 31.94 -15.75
C ILE A 192 9.87 33.12 -16.12
N GLN A 193 10.56 33.00 -17.26
CA GLN A 193 11.30 34.11 -17.85
C GLN A 193 10.33 34.99 -18.66
N LYS A 194 10.11 36.22 -18.22
CA LYS A 194 9.10 37.12 -18.81
C LYS A 194 9.65 37.99 -19.93
N SER A 195 10.83 38.58 -19.72
CA SER A 195 11.45 39.48 -20.70
C SER A 195 12.93 39.70 -20.41
N VAL A 196 13.66 40.28 -21.35
CA VAL A 196 15.01 40.82 -21.13
C VAL A 196 14.91 42.35 -21.20
N ASP A 197 15.45 43.07 -20.21
CA ASP A 197 15.45 44.54 -20.24
C ASP A 197 16.45 45.10 -21.28
N ALA A 198 16.38 46.40 -21.54
CA ALA A 198 17.27 47.09 -22.49
C ALA A 198 18.78 47.00 -22.13
N LYS A 199 19.12 46.47 -20.94
CA LYS A 199 20.49 46.24 -20.45
C LYS A 199 20.84 44.75 -20.39
N GLY A 200 20.04 43.88 -21.00
CA GLY A 200 20.32 42.44 -21.08
C GLY A 200 19.95 41.65 -19.82
N ARG A 201 19.26 42.25 -18.83
CA ARG A 201 18.88 41.54 -17.59
C ARG A 201 17.58 40.77 -17.79
N ILE A 202 17.61 39.50 -17.40
CA ILE A 202 16.43 38.63 -17.43
C ILE A 202 15.49 39.03 -16.30
N LYS A 203 14.26 39.45 -16.65
CA LYS A 203 13.16 39.60 -15.71
C LYS A 203 12.43 38.27 -15.58
N HIS A 204 12.41 37.74 -14.37
CA HIS A 204 11.61 36.59 -14.00
C HIS A 204 10.24 37.06 -13.47
N ASP A 205 9.22 36.24 -13.70
CA ASP A 205 7.92 36.34 -13.06
C ASP A 205 7.67 35.04 -12.30
N VAL A 206 6.87 35.10 -11.24
CA VAL A 206 6.48 33.91 -10.48
C VAL A 206 4.97 33.78 -10.55
N LYS A 207 4.49 32.67 -11.09
CA LYS A 207 3.08 32.31 -11.05
C LYS A 207 2.83 31.46 -9.81
N HIS A 208 1.75 31.75 -9.09
CA HIS A 208 1.31 30.95 -7.97
C HIS A 208 -0.09 30.40 -8.26
N TRP A 209 -0.35 29.16 -7.85
CA TRP A 209 -1.68 28.58 -7.87
C TRP A 209 -1.86 27.61 -6.71
N ILE A 210 -3.10 27.42 -6.31
CA ILE A 210 -3.52 26.41 -5.34
C ILE A 210 -4.11 25.24 -6.11
N GLU A 211 -3.73 24.03 -5.77
CA GLU A 211 -4.37 22.80 -6.24
C GLU A 211 -5.29 22.29 -5.13
N VAL A 212 -6.60 22.26 -5.40
CA VAL A 212 -7.60 21.69 -4.51
C VAL A 212 -8.04 20.35 -5.08
N THR A 213 -7.76 19.26 -4.38
CA THR A 213 -8.11 17.90 -4.79
C THR A 213 -9.20 17.36 -3.87
N ASN A 214 -10.29 16.83 -4.45
CA ASN A 214 -11.24 16.02 -3.67
C ASN A 214 -10.59 14.64 -3.43
N VAL A 215 -10.22 14.36 -2.20
CA VAL A 215 -9.62 13.09 -1.75
C VAL A 215 -10.61 12.20 -1.00
N GLY A 216 -11.89 12.62 -0.95
CA GLY A 216 -12.99 11.85 -0.40
C GLY A 216 -13.60 10.88 -1.41
N ASP A 217 -14.70 10.22 -1.02
CA ASP A 217 -15.45 9.26 -1.84
C ASP A 217 -16.75 9.81 -2.43
N GLU A 218 -17.15 11.01 -2.02
CA GLU A 218 -18.36 11.68 -2.52
C GLU A 218 -18.02 12.91 -3.37
N ALA A 219 -18.89 13.19 -4.35
CA ALA A 219 -18.76 14.39 -5.17
C ALA A 219 -19.15 15.62 -4.37
N ALA A 220 -18.28 16.63 -4.36
CA ALA A 220 -18.56 17.89 -3.70
C ALA A 220 -19.35 18.79 -4.65
N GLU A 221 -20.57 19.16 -4.26
CA GLU A 221 -21.43 20.04 -5.03
C GLU A 221 -21.32 21.49 -4.54
N SER A 222 -21.54 22.43 -5.45
CA SER A 222 -21.54 23.87 -5.16
C SER A 222 -20.28 24.39 -4.44
N VAL A 223 -19.12 23.87 -4.81
CA VAL A 223 -17.83 24.23 -4.21
C VAL A 223 -17.45 25.67 -4.56
N THR A 224 -17.09 26.46 -3.56
CA THR A 224 -16.60 27.84 -3.72
C THR A 224 -15.33 28.08 -2.90
N PHE A 225 -14.56 29.09 -3.28
CA PHE A 225 -13.25 29.38 -2.73
C PHE A 225 -13.12 30.83 -2.29
N GLU A 226 -12.61 31.06 -1.09
CA GLU A 226 -12.34 32.38 -0.53
C GLU A 226 -10.93 32.40 0.08
N GLY A 227 -10.06 33.26 -0.44
CA GLY A 227 -8.68 33.41 0.04
C GLY A 227 -8.56 34.53 1.06
N ARG A 228 -7.85 34.27 2.17
CA ARG A 228 -7.54 35.25 3.21
C ARG A 228 -6.04 35.26 3.53
N ALA A 229 -5.56 36.39 4.03
CA ALA A 229 -4.21 36.55 4.57
C ALA A 229 -4.30 37.26 5.92
N GLU A 230 -3.52 36.83 6.90
CA GLU A 230 -3.40 37.52 8.19
C GLU A 230 -2.68 38.87 8.03
N GLU A 231 -1.62 38.89 7.24
CA GLU A 231 -0.85 40.09 6.91
C GLU A 231 -0.72 40.24 5.39
N GLY A 232 -0.79 41.48 4.89
CA GLY A 232 -0.64 41.78 3.47
C GLY A 232 -1.93 41.59 2.67
N LEU A 233 -1.79 41.26 1.39
CA LEU A 233 -2.92 41.15 0.46
C LEU A 233 -2.80 39.84 -0.33
N LEU A 234 -3.86 39.03 -0.28
CA LEU A 234 -4.06 37.87 -1.15
C LEU A 234 -5.24 38.14 -2.09
N ARG A 235 -5.08 37.81 -3.36
CA ARG A 235 -6.16 37.85 -4.36
C ARG A 235 -6.17 36.56 -5.18
N LEU A 236 -7.27 35.82 -5.09
CA LEU A 236 -7.54 34.72 -6.02
C LEU A 236 -7.86 35.31 -7.42
N ILE A 237 -7.22 34.77 -8.45
CA ILE A 237 -7.40 35.13 -9.86
C ILE A 237 -8.26 34.03 -10.48
N THR A 238 -9.55 34.09 -10.19
CA THR A 238 -10.57 33.21 -10.75
C THR A 238 -11.65 34.07 -11.41
N ASP A 239 -12.08 33.69 -12.61
CA ASP A 239 -13.22 34.30 -13.30
C ASP A 239 -14.56 33.80 -12.73
N GLU A 240 -14.53 32.73 -11.94
CA GLU A 240 -15.72 32.00 -11.51
C GLU A 240 -16.05 32.31 -10.05
N THR A 241 -16.95 33.28 -9.88
CA THR A 241 -17.82 33.37 -8.68
C THR A 241 -18.91 32.29 -8.70
N ARG A 242 -18.88 31.38 -9.69
CA ARG A 242 -19.86 30.31 -9.87
C ARG A 242 -19.40 29.09 -9.09
N PRO A 243 -20.30 28.47 -8.29
CA PRO A 243 -20.01 27.21 -7.63
C PRO A 243 -19.65 26.13 -8.66
N ILE A 244 -18.66 25.31 -8.34
CA ILE A 244 -18.22 24.18 -9.19
C ILE A 244 -18.59 22.85 -8.53
N ARG A 245 -18.63 21.78 -9.32
CA ARG A 245 -18.66 20.40 -8.80
C ARG A 245 -17.25 19.82 -8.84
N LEU A 246 -16.83 19.15 -7.78
CA LEU A 246 -15.54 18.46 -7.71
C LEU A 246 -15.74 16.96 -7.41
N ASP A 247 -15.63 16.13 -8.44
CA ASP A 247 -15.75 14.66 -8.30
C ASP A 247 -14.54 14.06 -7.56
N PRO A 248 -14.69 12.89 -6.91
CA PRO A 248 -13.59 12.18 -6.25
C PRO A 248 -12.35 12.03 -7.15
N GLY A 249 -11.18 12.34 -6.60
CA GLY A 249 -9.90 12.31 -7.32
C GLY A 249 -9.63 13.49 -8.26
N SER A 250 -10.62 14.36 -8.50
CA SER A 250 -10.45 15.52 -9.37
C SER A 250 -9.71 16.65 -8.67
N THR A 251 -8.91 17.40 -9.44
CA THR A 251 -8.12 18.55 -8.95
C THR A 251 -8.52 19.83 -9.66
N TRP A 252 -8.85 20.86 -8.90
CA TRP A 252 -9.11 22.21 -9.39
C TRP A 252 -7.92 23.13 -9.13
N LYS A 253 -7.56 23.98 -10.10
CA LYS A 253 -6.42 24.90 -10.00
C LYS A 253 -6.91 26.34 -9.86
N ILE A 254 -6.44 27.02 -8.80
CA ILE A 254 -6.83 28.39 -8.47
C ILE A 254 -5.59 29.27 -8.51
N PRO A 255 -5.35 30.02 -9.60
CA PRO A 255 -4.27 30.99 -9.63
C PRO A 255 -4.49 32.09 -8.59
N PHE A 256 -3.42 32.60 -8.00
CA PHE A 256 -3.51 33.71 -7.05
C PHE A 256 -2.33 34.68 -7.15
N ALA A 257 -2.51 35.88 -6.60
CA ALA A 257 -1.47 36.87 -6.43
C ALA A 257 -1.39 37.34 -4.98
N ILE A 258 -0.17 37.60 -4.51
CA ILE A 258 0.10 38.14 -3.18
C ILE A 258 0.92 39.42 -3.27
N ALA A 259 0.71 40.34 -2.33
CA ALA A 259 1.58 41.50 -2.16
C ALA A 259 2.88 41.12 -1.43
N MET A 260 3.90 41.99 -1.54
CA MET A 260 5.14 41.81 -0.79
C MET A 260 4.87 41.86 0.72
N GLY A 261 5.42 40.91 1.47
CA GLY A 261 5.24 40.81 2.92
C GLY A 261 3.92 40.17 3.35
N THR A 262 3.22 39.46 2.46
CA THR A 262 1.99 38.72 2.82
C THR A 262 2.35 37.45 3.61
N ALA A 263 1.62 37.18 4.69
CA ALA A 263 1.82 36.02 5.56
C ALA A 263 0.47 35.49 6.09
N GLY A 264 0.47 34.26 6.60
CA GLY A 264 -0.72 33.59 7.14
C GLY A 264 -1.81 33.40 6.07
N LEU A 265 -1.49 32.72 4.97
CA LEU A 265 -2.44 32.51 3.88
C LEU A 265 -3.38 31.34 4.22
N THR A 266 -4.67 31.59 4.11
CA THR A 266 -5.71 30.58 4.38
C THR A 266 -6.71 30.56 3.24
N LEU A 267 -7.07 29.36 2.79
CA LEU A 267 -8.12 29.10 1.81
C LEU A 267 -9.34 28.55 2.53
N LYS A 268 -10.45 29.29 2.51
CA LYS A 268 -11.75 28.78 2.90
C LYS A 268 -12.42 28.13 1.70
N ILE A 269 -12.85 26.89 1.87
CA ILE A 269 -13.63 26.11 0.91
C ILE A 269 -15.03 25.94 1.50
N ARG A 270 -16.06 26.26 0.71
CA ARG A 270 -17.47 25.94 1.05
C ARG A 270 -18.03 24.95 0.04
N TRP A 271 -18.89 24.04 0.48
CA TRP A 271 -19.56 23.05 -0.38
C TRP A 271 -20.93 22.68 0.21
N SER A 272 -21.76 22.00 -0.58
CA SER A 272 -23.03 21.41 -0.12
C SER A 272 -22.86 19.92 0.12
N GLU A 273 -23.35 19.44 1.27
CA GLU A 273 -23.36 18.03 1.68
C GLU A 273 -24.76 17.72 2.27
N ASP A 274 -25.48 16.76 1.70
CA ASP A 274 -26.88 16.44 2.07
C ASP A 274 -27.87 17.63 2.10
N GLY A 275 -27.58 18.68 1.32
CA GLY A 275 -28.38 19.90 1.28
C GLY A 275 -28.06 20.92 2.38
N GLU A 276 -27.08 20.64 3.23
CA GLU A 276 -26.50 21.58 4.18
C GLU A 276 -25.21 22.19 3.65
N GLU A 277 -24.99 23.47 3.93
CA GLU A 277 -23.76 24.16 3.57
C GLU A 277 -22.68 23.86 4.61
N GLN A 278 -21.53 23.37 4.14
CA GLN A 278 -20.35 23.06 4.93
C GLN A 278 -19.22 24.01 4.55
N GLU A 279 -18.35 24.32 5.51
CA GLU A 279 -17.15 25.11 5.24
C GLU A 279 -15.92 24.60 6.02
N LYS A 280 -14.74 24.77 5.42
CA LYS A 280 -13.47 24.43 6.06
C LYS A 280 -12.35 25.35 5.59
N GLU A 281 -11.47 25.70 6.52
CA GLU A 281 -10.29 26.53 6.27
C GLU A 281 -9.02 25.67 6.18
N PHE A 282 -8.13 26.05 5.28
CA PHE A 282 -6.87 25.36 5.00
C PHE A 282 -5.75 26.39 4.92
N ASP A 283 -4.77 26.26 5.80
CA ASP A 283 -3.55 27.07 5.69
C ASP A 283 -2.70 26.56 4.52
N PHE A 284 -2.14 27.51 3.76
CA PHE A 284 -1.24 27.20 2.66
C PHE A 284 -0.07 28.20 2.67
N GLN A 285 1.10 27.75 2.22
CA GLN A 285 2.29 28.58 2.07
C GLN A 285 2.87 28.39 0.68
#